data_AF-A0A4V2KF52-F1
#
_entry.id   AF-A0A4V2KF52-F1
#
_cell.length_a   1.000
_cell.length_b   1.000
_cell.length_c   1.000
_cell.angle_alpha   90.00
_cell.angle_beta   90.00
_cell.angle_gamma   90.00
#
_symmetry.space_group_name_H-M   'P 1'
#
loop_
_entity.id
_entity.type
_entity.pdbx_description
1 polymer ?
#
loop_
_entity_poly.entity_id
_entity_poly.type
_entity_poly.pdbx_seq_one_letter_code
_entity_poly.pdbx_strand_id
1 'polypeptide(L)'
;MIQAATFLFIGTTEVMFILVVVVLVFGADKIPEIAKGLGKGMRVLRDASNDIKSEITKSAEQNGIDTSITKDVQDEINKVKDDLEDFTGSVRRKL
;
A
#
# COMPACT_ATOMS: atom_id res chain seq x y z
N MET A 1 -30.26 0.14 -11.31
CA MET A 1 -29.47 0.82 -10.26
C MET A 1 -29.66 0.25 -8.84
N ILE A 2 -30.71 -0.52 -8.56
CA ILE A 2 -30.98 -1.05 -7.20
C ILE A 2 -30.09 -2.27 -6.84
N GLN A 3 -29.55 -2.99 -7.83
CA GLN A 3 -28.76 -4.21 -7.62
C GLN A 3 -27.33 -3.97 -7.07
N ALA A 4 -26.78 -2.76 -7.23
CA ALA A 4 -25.44 -2.45 -6.71
C ALA A 4 -25.46 -2.07 -5.22
N ALA A 5 -26.58 -1.50 -4.74
CA ALA A 5 -26.72 -1.06 -3.35
C ALA A 5 -26.77 -2.23 -2.35
N THR A 6 -27.31 -3.38 -2.74
CA THR A 6 -27.40 -4.56 -1.88
C THR A 6 -26.04 -5.21 -1.61
N PHE A 7 -25.06 -5.04 -2.50
CA PHE A 7 -23.69 -5.54 -2.28
C PHE A 7 -22.96 -4.81 -1.13
N LEU A 8 -23.29 -3.53 -0.89
CA LEU A 8 -22.71 -2.75 0.21
C LEU A 8 -23.32 -3.08 1.57
N PHE A 9 -24.50 -3.72 1.60
CA PHE A 9 -25.17 -4.19 2.83
C PHE A 9 -25.02 -5.71 3.02
N ILE A 10 -23.92 -6.30 2.56
CA ILE A 10 -23.61 -7.70 2.84
C ILE A 10 -23.30 -7.86 4.33
N GLY A 11 -24.17 -8.56 5.04
CA GLY A 11 -23.97 -8.94 6.43
C GLY A 11 -23.05 -10.15 6.57
N THR A 12 -22.68 -10.46 7.81
CA THR A 12 -21.80 -11.60 8.13
C THR A 12 -22.36 -12.94 7.62
N THR A 13 -23.69 -13.09 7.61
CA THR A 13 -24.37 -14.31 7.16
C THR A 13 -24.22 -14.52 5.65
N GLU A 14 -24.40 -13.47 4.86
CA GLU A 14 -24.26 -13.52 3.40
C GLU A 14 -22.81 -13.80 2.99
N VAL A 15 -21.83 -13.20 3.67
CA VAL A 15 -20.40 -13.53 3.46
C VAL A 15 -20.14 -15.00 3.76
N MET A 16 -20.65 -15.51 4.89
CA MET A 16 -20.47 -16.91 5.26
C MET A 16 -21.08 -17.85 4.22
N PHE A 17 -22.27 -17.54 3.71
CA PHE A 17 -22.91 -18.34 2.65
C PHE A 17 -22.07 -18.37 1.37
N ILE A 18 -21.56 -17.22 0.92
CA ILE A 18 -20.68 -17.14 -0.24
C ILE A 18 -19.41 -17.97 -0.02
N LEU A 19 -18.78 -17.87 1.16
CA LEU A 19 -17.59 -18.66 1.49
C LEU A 19 -17.87 -20.17 1.43
N VAL A 20 -19.02 -20.62 1.92
CA VAL A 20 -19.42 -22.04 1.82
C VAL A 20 -19.54 -22.46 0.36
N VAL A 21 -20.19 -21.67 -0.50
CA VAL A 21 -20.31 -21.98 -1.94
C VAL A 21 -18.93 -22.04 -2.59
N VAL A 22 -18.04 -21.09 -2.29
CA VAL A 22 -16.65 -21.08 -2.80
C VAL A 22 -15.91 -22.35 -2.37
N VAL A 23 -16.05 -22.78 -1.11
CA VAL A 23 -15.44 -24.01 -0.59
C VAL A 23 -16.03 -25.25 -1.27
N LEU A 24 -17.33 -25.27 -1.62
CA LEU A 24 -17.92 -26.40 -2.35
C LEU A 24 -17.42 -26.49 -3.80
N VAL A 25 -17.21 -25.35 -4.46
CA VAL A 25 -16.73 -25.30 -5.85
C VAL A 25 -15.24 -25.64 -5.95
N PHE A 26 -14.43 -25.02 -5.11
CA PHE A 26 -12.97 -25.15 -5.18
C PHE A 26 -12.41 -26.24 -4.24
N GLY A 27 -13.13 -26.63 -3.20
CA GLY A 27 -12.66 -27.51 -2.13
C GLY A 27 -11.98 -26.74 -0.99
N ALA A 28 -12.14 -27.24 0.24
CA ALA A 28 -11.55 -26.63 1.44
C ALA A 28 -10.01 -26.59 1.40
N ASP A 29 -9.39 -27.56 0.73
CA ASP A 29 -7.93 -27.67 0.62
C ASP A 29 -7.31 -26.73 -0.42
N LYS A 30 -8.09 -26.27 -1.42
CA LYS A 30 -7.57 -25.43 -2.51
C LYS A 30 -7.39 -23.97 -2.10
N ILE A 31 -8.24 -23.44 -1.24
CA ILE A 31 -8.10 -22.07 -0.72
C ILE A 31 -6.73 -21.87 -0.03
N PRO A 32 -6.31 -22.69 0.94
CA PRO A 32 -5.00 -22.53 1.59
C PRO A 32 -3.83 -22.85 0.65
N GLU A 33 -3.99 -23.75 -0.32
CA GLU A 33 -2.98 -24.03 -1.34
C GLU A 33 -2.73 -22.79 -2.23
N ILE A 34 -3.79 -22.16 -2.73
CA ILE A 34 -3.73 -20.91 -3.51
C ILE A 34 -3.13 -19.79 -2.66
N ALA A 35 -3.58 -19.60 -1.42
CA ALA A 35 -3.04 -18.57 -0.53
C ALA A 35 -1.52 -18.75 -0.29
N LYS A 36 -1.07 -20.00 -0.07
CA LYS A 36 0.36 -20.32 0.06
C LYS A 36 1.13 -20.05 -1.23
N GLY A 37 0.56 -20.40 -2.39
CA GLY A 37 1.16 -20.13 -3.70
C GLY A 37 1.31 -18.65 -3.99
N LEU A 38 0.24 -17.87 -3.81
CA LEU A 38 0.23 -16.42 -3.96
C LEU A 38 1.17 -15.74 -2.96
N GLY A 39 1.20 -16.19 -1.71
CA GLY A 39 2.10 -15.65 -0.69
C GLY A 39 3.57 -15.86 -1.03
N LYS A 40 3.95 -17.05 -1.51
CA LYS A 40 5.30 -17.32 -2.00
C LYS A 40 5.63 -16.47 -3.23
N GLY A 41 4.72 -16.37 -4.19
CA GLY A 41 4.88 -15.53 -5.37
C GLY A 41 5.10 -14.06 -5.01
N MET A 42 4.22 -13.50 -4.17
CA MET A 42 4.31 -12.12 -3.71
C MET A 42 5.60 -11.85 -2.94
N ARG A 43 6.08 -12.82 -2.15
CA ARG A 43 7.38 -12.72 -1.48
C ARG A 43 8.53 -12.63 -2.48
N VAL A 44 8.57 -13.53 -3.47
CA VAL A 44 9.62 -13.52 -4.51
C VAL A 44 9.59 -12.21 -5.29
N LEU A 45 8.40 -11.73 -5.69
CA LEU A 45 8.25 -10.45 -6.38
C LEU A 45 8.74 -9.27 -5.53
N ARG A 46 8.40 -9.25 -4.23
CA ARG A 46 8.85 -8.23 -3.29
C ARG A 46 10.37 -8.26 -3.11
N ASP A 47 10.95 -9.44 -2.93
CA ASP A 47 12.39 -9.60 -2.69
C ASP A 47 13.17 -9.16 -3.94
N ALA A 48 12.79 -9.62 -5.13
CA ALA A 48 13.37 -9.16 -6.40
C ALA A 48 13.21 -7.66 -6.62
N SER A 49 12.04 -7.09 -6.28
CA SER A 49 11.81 -5.64 -6.41
C SER A 49 12.70 -4.85 -5.45
N ASN A 50 12.95 -5.36 -4.25
CA ASN A 50 13.83 -4.72 -3.27
C ASN A 50 15.29 -4.78 -3.72
N ASP A 51 15.73 -5.90 -4.29
CA ASP A 51 17.08 -6.05 -4.84
C ASP A 51 17.30 -5.06 -5.99
N ILE A 52 16.36 -4.99 -6.94
CA ILE A 52 16.37 -4.01 -8.04
C ILE A 52 16.39 -2.57 -7.48
N LYS A 53 15.53 -2.27 -6.51
CA LYS A 53 15.50 -0.94 -5.87
C LYS A 53 16.85 -0.62 -5.21
N SER A 54 17.46 -1.58 -4.53
CA SER A 54 18.76 -1.41 -3.89
C SER A 54 19.89 -1.20 -4.90
N GLU A 55 19.91 -1.96 -5.99
CA GLU A 55 20.87 -1.80 -7.08
C GLU A 55 20.71 -0.46 -7.79
N ILE A 56 19.48 -0.02 -8.04
CA ILE A 56 19.20 1.30 -8.65
C ILE A 56 19.65 2.41 -7.70
N THR A 57 19.34 2.34 -6.40
CA THR A 57 19.80 3.35 -5.42
C THR A 57 21.33 3.38 -5.35
N LYS A 58 21.98 2.21 -5.28
CA LYS A 58 23.45 2.11 -5.24
C LYS A 58 24.09 2.61 -6.53
N SER A 59 23.49 2.33 -7.69
CA SER A 59 23.95 2.80 -9.00
C SER A 59 23.76 4.31 -9.14
N ALA A 60 22.65 4.87 -8.66
CA ALA A 60 22.41 6.32 -8.65
C ALA A 60 23.42 7.04 -7.74
N GLU A 61 23.72 6.47 -6.57
CA GLU A 61 24.72 6.99 -5.62
C GLU A 61 26.15 6.87 -6.18
N GLN A 62 26.46 5.79 -6.89
CA GLN A 62 27.77 5.57 -7.51
C GLN A 62 27.99 6.38 -8.81
N ASN A 63 26.93 6.79 -9.51
CA ASN A 63 26.98 7.67 -10.68
C ASN A 63 26.82 9.17 -10.33
N GLY A 64 26.88 9.54 -9.04
CA GLY A 64 26.88 10.94 -8.62
C GLY A 64 25.54 11.67 -8.78
N ILE A 65 24.41 10.94 -8.78
CA ILE A 65 23.13 11.59 -8.47
C ILE A 65 23.16 11.83 -6.97
N ASP A 66 23.59 13.03 -6.63
CA ASP A 66 23.88 13.46 -5.28
C ASP A 66 22.62 13.34 -4.42
N THR A 67 22.59 12.33 -3.54
CA THR A 67 21.51 12.15 -2.58
C THR A 67 21.48 13.31 -1.57
N SER A 68 22.54 14.14 -1.52
CA SER A 68 22.53 15.44 -0.85
C SER A 68 21.40 16.33 -1.36
N ILE A 69 21.19 16.44 -2.69
CA ILE A 69 20.15 17.30 -3.26
C ILE A 69 18.75 16.84 -2.88
N THR A 70 18.49 15.54 -2.80
CA THR A 70 17.17 15.05 -2.34
C THR A 70 16.99 15.25 -0.83
N LYS A 71 18.04 15.12 -0.02
CA LYS A 71 17.99 15.38 1.44
C LYS A 71 17.86 16.87 1.75
N ASP A 72 18.63 17.72 1.08
CA ASP A 72 18.59 19.18 1.20
C ASP A 72 17.22 19.72 0.78
N VAL A 73 16.68 19.24 -0.36
CA VAL A 73 15.30 19.58 -0.79
C VAL A 73 14.25 19.07 0.18
N GLN A 74 14.42 17.87 0.75
CA GLN A 74 13.48 17.33 1.73
C GLN A 74 13.50 18.11 3.05
N ASP A 75 14.67 18.54 3.50
CA ASP A 75 14.86 19.36 4.70
C ASP A 75 14.33 20.78 4.51
N GLU A 76 14.44 21.36 3.31
CA GLU A 76 13.85 22.65 2.97
C GLU A 76 12.33 22.58 2.87
N ILE A 77 11.78 21.51 2.27
CA ILE A 77 10.33 21.27 2.19
C ILE A 77 9.73 21.04 3.58
N ASN A 78 10.43 20.35 4.48
CA ASN A 78 9.96 20.14 5.86
C ASN A 78 9.86 21.47 6.63
N LYS A 79 10.85 22.36 6.50
CA LYS A 79 10.77 23.71 7.10
C LYS A 79 9.62 24.53 6.56
N VAL A 80 9.41 24.52 5.25
CA VAL A 80 8.27 25.23 4.63
C VAL A 80 6.94 24.64 5.10
N LYS A 81 6.86 23.32 5.30
CA LYS A 81 5.65 22.67 5.81
C LYS A 81 5.35 23.05 7.25
N ASP A 82 6.36 23.11 8.11
CA ASP A 82 6.23 23.52 9.50
C ASP A 82 5.77 24.99 9.59
N ASP A 83 6.38 25.89 8.80
CA ASP A 83 5.95 27.29 8.70
C ASP A 83 4.48 27.39 8.23
N LEU A 84 4.10 26.62 7.21
CA LEU A 84 2.72 26.58 6.71
C LEU A 84 1.75 26.00 7.75
N GLU A 85 2.14 25.01 8.55
CA GLU A 85 1.30 24.49 9.64
C GLU A 85 1.10 25.55 10.75
N ASP A 86 2.10 26.37 11.05
CA ASP A 86 1.98 27.46 12.02
C ASP A 86 1.10 28.62 11.48
N PHE A 87 1.23 28.96 10.20
CA PHE A 87 0.36 29.93 9.53
C PHE A 87 -1.09 29.42 9.41
N THR A 88 -1.30 28.17 9.01
CA THR A 88 -2.65 27.60 8.87
C THR A 88 -3.29 27.29 10.22
N GLY A 89 -2.48 26.87 11.21
CA GLY A 89 -2.90 26.59 12.57
C GLY A 89 -3.30 27.84 13.35
N SER A 90 -2.71 29.00 13.05
CA SER A 90 -3.14 30.29 13.60
C SER A 90 -4.43 30.82 12.96
N VAL A 91 -4.67 30.53 11.68
CA VAL A 91 -5.96 30.80 10.99
C VAL A 91 -7.07 29.87 11.48
N ARG A 92 -6.79 28.58 11.65
CA ARG A 92 -7.74 27.58 12.17
C ARG A 92 -8.14 27.80 13.63
N ARG A 93 -7.31 28.51 14.40
CA ARG A 93 -7.54 28.83 15.82
C ARG A 93 -8.28 30.16 16.03
N LYS A 94 -8.35 31.01 15.01
CA LYS A 94 -9.04 32.32 15.04
C LYS A 94 -10.43 32.31 14.38
N LEU A 95 -10.83 31.17 13.81
CA LEU A 95 -12.19 30.86 13.36
C LEU A 95 -12.85 29.91 14.36
#